data_AF-A0ABD6EQI3-F1
#
_entry.id   AF-A0ABD6EQI3-F1
#
_cell.length_a   1.000
_cell.length_b   1.000
_cell.length_c   1.000
_cell.angle_alpha   90.00
_cell.angle_beta   90.00
_cell.angle_gamma   90.00
#
_symmetry.space_group_name_H-M   'P 1'
#
loop_
_entity.id
_entity.type
_entity.pdbx_description
1 polymer ?
#
loop_
_entity_poly.entity_id
_entity_poly.type
_entity_poly.pdbx_seq_one_letter_code
_entity_poly.pdbx_strand_id
1 'polypeptide(L)'
;VLASVAPSDKLADLLHQRWLIDSSFAPLAASILRHLYRIDESNLKLSSFCLTHLLSDYRARIAIRSEDSNMFRNNVRALLEMFPVYREIDALISQSLVRPMFTSLDQLMDQQSDEKDISTVAELLVRHGAVLWKLSKADCDSIIMRIRHALCNMDLSASTRRLILQANDLWMNGWNLENIPECILNFYANNNDELQQTGENYERAVTEKSDNGHRNKLSVNQTEAETVI
;
A
#
# COMPACT_ATOMS: atom_id res chain seq x y z
N VAL A 1 10.04 -8.95 -22.93
CA VAL A 1 9.86 -8.87 -24.41
C VAL A 1 8.52 -8.24 -24.81
N LEU A 2 7.38 -8.55 -24.16
CA LEU A 2 6.09 -7.90 -24.51
C LEU A 2 5.99 -6.42 -24.08
N ALA A 3 6.55 -6.04 -22.92
CA ALA A 3 6.50 -4.66 -22.43
C ALA A 3 7.37 -3.67 -23.24
N SER A 4 8.36 -4.15 -24.00
CA SER A 4 9.26 -3.30 -24.79
C SER A 4 8.72 -2.94 -26.19
N VAL A 5 7.56 -3.48 -26.57
CA VAL A 5 6.92 -3.22 -27.88
C VAL A 5 5.74 -2.25 -27.75
N ALA A 6 5.14 -2.13 -26.56
CA ALA A 6 4.03 -1.22 -26.32
C ALA A 6 4.50 0.26 -26.34
N PRO A 7 3.72 1.18 -26.94
CA PRO A 7 3.97 2.61 -26.83
C PRO A 7 4.06 3.06 -25.37
N SER A 8 5.04 3.92 -25.05
CA SER A 8 5.34 4.31 -23.65
C SER A 8 4.17 5.01 -22.96
N ASP A 9 3.35 5.76 -23.70
CA ASP A 9 2.13 6.41 -23.19
C ASP A 9 1.10 5.36 -22.77
N LYS A 10 0.84 4.35 -23.61
CA LYS A 10 -0.11 3.28 -23.30
C LYS A 10 0.33 2.41 -22.15
N LEU A 11 1.63 2.13 -22.06
CA LEU A 11 2.17 1.41 -20.91
C LEU A 11 2.05 2.25 -19.63
N ALA A 12 2.34 3.55 -19.68
CA ALA A 12 2.15 4.44 -18.53
C ALA A 12 0.69 4.48 -18.06
N ASP A 13 -0.27 4.60 -18.98
CA ASP A 13 -1.71 4.59 -18.66
C ASP A 13 -2.14 3.29 -17.98
N LEU A 14 -1.66 2.14 -18.47
CA LEU A 14 -1.96 0.83 -17.87
C LEU A 14 -1.36 0.71 -16.46
N LEU A 15 -0.12 1.14 -16.27
CA LEU A 15 0.53 1.15 -14.96
C LEU A 15 -0.21 2.06 -13.98
N HIS A 16 -0.61 3.25 -14.43
CA HIS A 16 -1.36 4.24 -13.66
C HIS A 16 -2.71 3.72 -13.19
N GLN A 17 -3.53 3.21 -14.11
CA GLN A 17 -4.82 2.63 -13.77
C GLN A 17 -4.68 1.52 -12.73
N ARG A 18 -3.68 0.65 -12.91
CA ARG A 18 -3.51 -0.50 -12.03
C ARG A 18 -2.99 -0.10 -10.65
N TRP A 19 -2.08 0.87 -10.55
CA TRP A 19 -1.62 1.32 -9.23
C TRP A 19 -2.69 2.05 -8.44
N LEU A 20 -3.70 2.66 -9.10
CA LEU A 20 -4.81 3.33 -8.40
C LEU A 20 -5.81 2.33 -7.83
N ILE A 21 -6.03 1.21 -8.51
CA ILE A 21 -7.05 0.20 -8.15
C ILE A 21 -6.48 -0.85 -7.19
N ASP A 22 -5.22 -1.23 -7.35
CA ASP A 22 -4.61 -2.35 -6.63
C ASP A 22 -3.49 -1.88 -5.69
N SER A 23 -3.76 -1.98 -4.38
CA SER A 23 -2.85 -1.54 -3.32
C SER A 23 -1.47 -2.22 -3.34
N SER A 24 -1.37 -3.41 -3.95
CA SER A 24 -0.14 -4.19 -4.04
C SER A 24 0.67 -3.91 -5.30
N PHE A 25 0.12 -3.15 -6.25
CA PHE A 25 0.69 -3.02 -7.59
C PHE A 25 1.75 -1.91 -7.71
N ALA A 26 1.72 -0.88 -6.85
CA ALA A 26 2.67 0.22 -6.89
C ALA A 26 4.16 -0.23 -6.88
N PRO A 27 4.60 -1.18 -6.02
CA PRO A 27 5.96 -1.72 -6.07
C PRO A 27 6.32 -2.41 -7.39
N LEU A 28 5.37 -3.11 -8.00
CA LEU A 28 5.56 -3.77 -9.29
C LEU A 28 5.70 -2.74 -10.42
N ALA A 29 4.83 -1.72 -10.44
CA ALA A 29 4.93 -0.62 -11.40
C ALA A 29 6.29 0.10 -11.31
N ALA A 30 6.75 0.39 -10.09
CA ALA A 30 8.06 0.98 -9.83
C ALA A 30 9.20 0.07 -10.34
N SER A 31 9.09 -1.24 -10.13
CA SER A 31 10.07 -2.22 -10.60
C SER A 31 10.11 -2.33 -12.13
N ILE A 32 8.96 -2.31 -12.81
CA ILE A 32 8.86 -2.28 -14.27
C ILE A 32 9.53 -1.03 -14.82
N LEU A 33 9.20 0.14 -14.25
CA LEU A 33 9.77 1.42 -14.69
C LEU A 33 11.30 1.43 -14.55
N ARG A 34 11.81 1.01 -13.38
CA ARG A 34 13.25 0.88 -13.12
C ARG A 34 13.92 -0.08 -14.10
N HIS A 35 13.32 -1.24 -14.34
CA HIS A 35 13.89 -2.24 -15.23
C HIS A 35 14.02 -1.72 -16.67
N LEU A 36 12.98 -1.05 -17.19
CA LEU A 36 13.00 -0.48 -18.53
C LEU A 36 13.98 0.68 -18.66
N TYR A 37 14.09 1.53 -17.63
CA TYR A 37 15.12 2.57 -17.59
C TYR A 37 16.54 1.98 -17.64
N ARG A 38 16.83 0.91 -16.90
CA ARG A 38 18.14 0.24 -16.94
C ARG A 38 18.47 -0.46 -18.26
N ILE A 39 17.45 -0.81 -19.04
CA ILE A 39 17.66 -1.36 -20.38
C ILE A 39 18.08 -0.25 -21.35
N ASP A 40 17.51 0.94 -21.22
CA ASP A 40 17.82 2.10 -22.06
C ASP A 40 17.71 3.39 -21.25
N GLU A 41 18.83 3.79 -20.64
CA GLU A 41 18.90 4.97 -19.76
C GLU A 41 18.63 6.29 -20.49
N SER A 42 18.74 6.29 -21.83
CA SER A 42 18.45 7.46 -22.65
C SER A 42 16.96 7.66 -22.92
N ASN A 43 16.16 6.59 -22.77
CA ASN A 43 14.74 6.61 -23.06
C ASN A 43 13.90 6.97 -21.83
N LEU A 44 13.72 8.28 -21.65
CA LEU A 44 12.96 8.85 -20.54
C LEU A 44 11.45 9.00 -20.83
N LYS A 45 10.93 8.41 -21.91
CA LYS A 45 9.52 8.63 -22.32
C LYS A 45 8.56 8.05 -21.29
N LEU A 46 8.74 6.78 -20.92
CA LEU A 46 7.88 6.09 -19.97
C LEU A 46 7.91 6.78 -18.59
N SER A 47 9.10 7.10 -18.09
CA SER A 47 9.26 7.81 -16.82
C SER A 47 8.61 9.19 -16.85
N SER A 48 8.70 9.93 -17.97
CA SER A 48 8.03 11.23 -18.09
C SER A 48 6.51 11.12 -18.04
N PHE A 49 5.93 10.10 -18.68
CA PHE A 49 4.48 9.86 -18.61
C PHE A 49 4.05 9.43 -17.20
N CYS A 50 4.75 8.47 -16.58
CA CYS A 50 4.45 8.06 -15.21
C CYS A 50 4.58 9.23 -14.21
N LEU A 51 5.56 10.12 -14.38
CA LEU A 51 5.73 11.30 -13.54
C LEU A 51 4.56 12.27 -13.72
N THR A 52 4.11 12.46 -14.95
CA THR A 52 2.95 13.29 -15.26
C THR A 52 1.71 12.79 -14.54
N HIS A 53 1.47 11.47 -14.57
CA HIS A 53 0.38 10.83 -13.83
C HIS A 53 0.49 11.04 -12.32
N LEU A 54 1.65 10.77 -11.71
CA LEU A 54 1.86 10.99 -10.26
C LEU A 54 1.60 12.43 -9.83
N LEU A 55 2.12 13.40 -10.60
CA LEU A 55 1.95 14.82 -10.29
C LEU A 55 0.51 15.28 -10.54
N SER A 56 -0.17 14.72 -11.54
CA SER A 56 -1.59 14.95 -11.80
C SER A 56 -2.45 14.44 -10.65
N ASP A 57 -2.22 13.19 -10.22
CA ASP A 57 -2.94 12.58 -9.10
C ASP A 57 -2.71 13.36 -7.80
N TYR A 58 -1.47 13.81 -7.55
CA TYR A 58 -1.18 14.68 -6.40
C TYR A 58 -1.93 16.02 -6.47
N ARG A 59 -2.02 16.65 -7.65
CA ARG A 59 -2.80 17.89 -7.81
C ARG A 59 -4.30 17.63 -7.57
N ALA A 60 -4.82 16.50 -8.03
CA ALA A 60 -6.21 16.08 -7.89
C ALA A 60 -6.51 15.35 -6.57
N ARG A 61 -5.55 15.24 -5.63
CA ARG A 61 -5.63 14.35 -4.46
C ARG A 61 -6.88 14.50 -3.58
N ILE A 62 -7.39 15.73 -3.42
CA ILE A 62 -8.61 15.99 -2.65
C ILE A 62 -9.83 15.38 -3.36
N ALA A 63 -9.91 15.55 -4.69
CA ALA A 63 -10.98 14.98 -5.50
C ALA A 63 -10.91 13.45 -5.51
N ILE A 64 -9.72 12.88 -5.71
CA ILE A 64 -9.50 11.42 -5.67
C ILE A 64 -9.95 10.85 -4.33
N ARG A 65 -9.57 11.46 -3.20
CA ARG A 65 -9.99 10.99 -1.87
C ARG A 65 -11.48 11.08 -1.66
N SER A 66 -12.11 12.17 -2.13
CA SER A 66 -13.56 12.35 -2.00
C SER A 66 -14.37 11.35 -2.84
N GLU A 67 -13.80 10.88 -3.95
CA GLU A 67 -14.41 9.89 -4.82
C GLU A 67 -14.19 8.46 -4.29
N ASP A 68 -12.94 8.12 -3.96
CA ASP A 68 -12.56 6.84 -3.34
C ASP A 68 -11.30 7.00 -2.47
N SER A 69 -11.48 6.88 -1.15
CA SER A 69 -10.37 6.89 -0.19
C SER A 69 -9.32 5.80 -0.46
N ASN A 70 -9.70 4.64 -1.01
CA ASN A 70 -8.74 3.60 -1.36
C ASN A 70 -7.85 4.03 -2.53
N MET A 71 -8.42 4.67 -3.56
CA MET A 71 -7.63 5.23 -4.66
C MET A 71 -6.64 6.27 -4.14
N PHE A 72 -7.05 7.11 -3.18
CA PHE A 72 -6.14 8.06 -2.55
C PHE A 72 -5.00 7.35 -1.80
N ARG A 73 -5.28 6.36 -0.95
CA ARG A 73 -4.25 5.56 -0.26
C ARG A 73 -3.27 4.94 -1.25
N ASN A 74 -3.78 4.38 -2.33
CA ASN A 74 -3.00 3.74 -3.38
C ASN A 74 -2.12 4.75 -4.14
N ASN A 75 -2.62 5.96 -4.40
CA ASN A 75 -1.83 7.06 -4.92
C ASN A 75 -0.69 7.45 -3.96
N VAL A 76 -0.94 7.51 -2.63
CA VAL A 76 0.13 7.76 -1.65
C VAL A 76 1.19 6.65 -1.69
N ARG A 77 0.77 5.37 -1.77
CA ARG A 77 1.71 4.24 -1.97
C ARG A 77 2.53 4.44 -3.24
N ALA A 78 1.90 4.76 -4.37
CA ALA A 78 2.57 4.98 -5.63
C ALA A 78 3.62 6.10 -5.56
N LEU A 79 3.33 7.22 -4.89
CA LEU A 79 4.30 8.30 -4.68
C LEU A 79 5.57 7.82 -3.96
N LEU A 80 5.42 7.03 -2.88
CA LEU A 80 6.55 6.55 -2.09
C LEU A 80 7.32 5.44 -2.80
N GLU A 81 6.65 4.52 -3.49
CA GLU A 81 7.30 3.44 -4.25
C GLU A 81 8.06 3.98 -5.49
N MET A 82 7.56 5.05 -6.10
CA MET A 82 8.17 5.66 -7.29
C MET A 82 9.34 6.57 -6.93
N PHE A 83 9.36 7.18 -5.74
CA PHE A 83 10.45 8.06 -5.30
C PHE A 83 11.86 7.46 -5.50
N PRO A 84 12.19 6.25 -5.03
CA PRO A 84 13.52 5.67 -5.23
C PRO A 84 13.83 5.36 -6.70
N VAL A 85 12.81 5.15 -7.55
CA VAL A 85 13.01 4.99 -8.99
C VAL A 85 13.39 6.33 -9.62
N TYR A 86 12.66 7.40 -9.32
CA TYR A 86 13.02 8.73 -9.81
C TYR A 86 14.35 9.22 -9.24
N ARG A 87 14.72 8.82 -8.01
CA ARG A 87 16.02 9.15 -7.44
C ARG A 87 17.18 8.55 -8.24
N GLU A 88 16.97 7.36 -8.80
CA GLU A 88 17.91 6.68 -9.68
C GLU A 88 17.96 7.30 -11.07
N ILE A 89 16.80 7.68 -11.63
CA ILE A 89 16.72 8.33 -12.95
C ILE A 89 17.32 9.74 -12.92
N ASP A 90 16.88 10.57 -11.98
CA ASP A 90 17.31 11.97 -11.83
C ASP A 90 17.06 12.47 -10.40
N ALA A 91 18.16 12.79 -9.70
CA ALA A 91 18.11 13.27 -8.33
C ALA A 91 17.33 14.58 -8.16
N LEU A 92 17.35 15.51 -9.13
CA LEU A 92 16.60 16.77 -9.07
C LEU A 92 15.11 16.53 -9.28
N ILE A 93 14.73 15.67 -10.24
CA ILE A 93 13.33 15.31 -10.46
C ILE A 93 12.76 14.66 -9.19
N SER A 94 13.50 13.74 -8.56
CA SER A 94 13.05 13.09 -7.33
C SER A 94 12.76 14.08 -6.18
N GLN A 95 13.49 15.20 -6.10
CA GLN A 95 13.23 16.22 -5.08
C GLN A 95 11.85 16.86 -5.21
N SER A 96 11.30 16.93 -6.42
CA SER A 96 9.94 17.44 -6.66
C SER A 96 8.85 16.57 -6.01
N LEU A 97 9.15 15.31 -5.68
CA LEU A 97 8.23 14.36 -5.05
C LEU A 97 8.25 14.42 -3.51
N VAL A 98 9.27 15.02 -2.90
CA VAL A 98 9.42 15.05 -1.43
C VAL A 98 8.22 15.72 -0.76
N ARG A 99 7.88 16.94 -1.19
CA ARG A 99 6.72 17.65 -0.63
C ARG A 99 5.39 16.91 -0.89
N PRO A 100 5.11 16.40 -2.12
CA PRO A 100 3.97 15.53 -2.36
C PRO A 100 3.86 14.34 -1.42
N MET A 101 4.96 13.62 -1.14
CA MET A 101 4.94 12.49 -0.22
C MET A 101 4.50 12.90 1.20
N PHE A 102 5.16 13.89 1.80
CA PHE A 102 4.85 14.32 3.16
C PHE A 102 3.44 14.93 3.28
N THR A 103 3.04 15.74 2.28
CA THR A 103 1.69 16.33 2.27
C THR A 103 0.61 15.26 2.19
N SER A 104 0.80 14.23 1.36
CA SER A 104 -0.15 13.12 1.23
C SER A 104 -0.19 12.25 2.48
N LEU A 105 0.94 12.01 3.13
CA LEU A 105 1.00 11.31 4.43
C LEU A 105 0.25 12.08 5.52
N ASP A 106 0.41 13.41 5.57
CA ASP A 106 -0.30 14.25 6.54
C ASP A 106 -1.82 14.23 6.35
N GLN A 107 -2.27 14.15 5.10
CA GLN A 107 -3.69 14.06 4.75
C GLN A 107 -4.30 12.71 5.15
N LEU A 108 -3.56 11.62 5.12
CA LEU A 108 -4.03 10.32 5.64
C LEU A 108 -4.26 10.33 7.16
N MET A 109 -3.79 11.33 7.90
CA MET A 109 -3.98 11.41 9.35
C MET A 109 -4.81 12.62 9.78
N ASP A 110 -5.49 13.28 8.84
CA ASP A 110 -6.31 14.46 9.15
C ASP A 110 -7.60 14.10 9.90
N GLN A 111 -8.46 15.09 10.14
CA GLN A 111 -9.70 14.88 10.90
C GLN A 111 -10.70 13.93 10.22
N GLN A 112 -10.50 13.62 8.94
CA GLN A 112 -11.35 12.70 8.16
C GLN A 112 -10.73 11.30 8.04
N SER A 113 -9.61 11.03 8.73
CA SER A 113 -8.91 9.74 8.65
C SER A 113 -9.73 8.61 9.28
N ASP A 114 -9.84 7.50 8.56
CA ASP A 114 -10.32 6.24 9.12
C ASP A 114 -9.16 5.32 9.56
N GLU A 115 -9.47 4.16 10.15
CA GLU A 115 -8.44 3.20 10.55
C GLU A 115 -7.53 2.79 9.37
N LYS A 116 -8.07 2.61 8.16
CA LYS A 116 -7.31 2.17 6.99
C LYS A 116 -6.32 3.24 6.53
N ASP A 117 -6.64 4.51 6.71
CA ASP A 117 -5.71 5.61 6.46
C ASP A 117 -4.52 5.54 7.44
N ILE A 118 -4.80 5.39 8.74
CA ILE A 118 -3.76 5.25 9.77
C ILE A 118 -2.89 4.01 9.54
N SER A 119 -3.53 2.88 9.22
CA SER A 119 -2.86 1.63 8.88
C SER A 119 -1.94 1.78 7.66
N THR A 120 -2.40 2.51 6.63
CA THR A 120 -1.60 2.82 5.44
C THR A 120 -0.37 3.67 5.79
N VAL A 121 -0.50 4.67 6.66
CA VAL A 121 0.66 5.48 7.10
C VAL A 121 1.66 4.63 7.86
N ALA A 122 1.19 3.80 8.80
CA ALA A 122 2.06 2.92 9.57
C ALA A 122 2.80 1.91 8.67
N GLU A 123 2.11 1.29 7.72
CA GLU A 123 2.71 0.41 6.69
C GLU A 123 3.81 1.13 5.92
N LEU A 124 3.54 2.36 5.45
CA LEU A 124 4.48 3.16 4.67
C LEU A 124 5.70 3.60 5.50
N LEU A 125 5.53 3.89 6.79
CA LEU A 125 6.65 4.20 7.68
C LEU A 125 7.53 2.98 7.99
N VAL A 126 6.93 1.79 8.13
CA VAL A 126 7.69 0.56 8.30
C VAL A 126 8.54 0.30 7.05
N ARG A 127 7.97 0.47 5.85
CA ARG A 127 8.64 0.17 4.59
C ARG A 127 9.63 1.25 4.14
N HIS A 128 9.24 2.52 4.24
CA HIS A 128 9.95 3.66 3.65
C HIS A 128 10.50 4.66 4.68
N GLY A 129 10.29 4.44 5.97
CA GLY A 129 10.65 5.40 7.01
C GLY A 129 12.14 5.73 7.04
N ALA A 130 13.03 4.80 6.71
CA ALA A 130 14.46 5.07 6.58
C ALA A 130 14.77 6.12 5.50
N VAL A 131 14.04 6.08 4.38
CA VAL A 131 14.17 7.06 3.29
C VAL A 131 13.55 8.38 3.70
N LEU A 132 12.33 8.36 4.23
CA LEU A 132 11.62 9.57 4.68
C LEU A 132 12.43 10.32 5.75
N TRP A 133 13.00 9.61 6.72
CA TRP A 133 13.78 10.21 7.80
C TRP A 133 15.04 10.91 7.30
N LYS A 134 15.70 10.37 6.26
CA LYS A 134 16.83 11.02 5.58
C LYS A 134 16.42 12.25 4.79
N LEU A 135 15.19 12.29 4.26
CA LEU A 135 14.66 13.42 3.50
C LEU A 135 14.24 14.57 4.42
N SER A 136 13.53 14.27 5.50
CA SER A 136 13.11 15.24 6.51
C SER A 136 12.85 14.55 7.85
N LYS A 137 13.83 14.67 8.75
CA LYS A 137 13.70 14.15 10.12
C LYS A 137 12.54 14.82 10.87
N ALA A 138 12.39 16.15 10.73
CA ALA A 138 11.36 16.90 11.44
C ALA A 138 9.94 16.47 11.03
N ASP A 139 9.70 16.27 9.74
CA ASP A 139 8.40 15.81 9.25
C ASP A 139 8.13 14.36 9.68
N CYS A 140 9.15 13.48 9.65
CA CYS A 140 9.03 12.13 10.19
C CYS A 140 8.71 12.12 11.70
N ASP A 141 9.38 12.93 12.51
CA ASP A 141 9.13 13.04 13.94
C ASP A 141 7.67 13.49 14.19
N SER A 142 7.18 14.45 13.40
CA SER A 142 5.78 14.90 13.45
C SER A 142 4.79 13.77 13.13
N ILE A 143 5.02 13.04 12.03
CA ILE A 143 4.17 11.90 11.63
C ILE A 143 4.18 10.82 12.73
N ILE A 144 5.34 10.50 13.30
CA ILE A 144 5.46 9.51 14.37
C ILE A 144 4.63 9.91 15.59
N MET A 145 4.70 11.18 16.00
CA MET A 145 3.90 11.66 17.12
C MET A 145 2.39 11.57 16.84
N ARG A 146 1.95 11.81 15.60
CA ARG A 146 0.54 11.66 15.20
C ARG A 146 0.07 10.22 15.25
N ILE A 147 0.84 9.26 14.74
CA ILE A 147 0.44 7.84 14.83
C ILE A 147 0.49 7.32 16.28
N ARG A 148 1.37 7.85 17.14
CA ARG A 148 1.33 7.56 18.59
C ARG A 148 0.05 8.09 19.23
N HIS A 149 -0.36 9.29 18.87
CA HIS A 149 -1.63 9.84 19.34
C HIS A 149 -2.80 8.98 18.86
N ALA A 150 -2.78 8.52 17.60
CA ALA A 150 -3.79 7.58 17.08
C ALA A 150 -3.81 6.27 17.88
N LEU A 151 -2.63 5.69 18.19
CA LEU A 151 -2.51 4.46 18.98
C LEU A 151 -3.21 4.56 20.35
N CYS A 152 -3.09 5.71 21.01
CA CYS A 152 -3.66 5.92 22.35
C CYS A 152 -5.16 6.28 22.32
N ASN A 153 -5.63 6.93 21.26
CA ASN A 153 -6.95 7.59 21.28
C ASN A 153 -7.96 7.02 20.28
N MET A 154 -7.52 6.25 19.29
CA MET A 154 -8.41 5.63 18.31
C MET A 154 -8.69 4.17 18.66
N ASP A 155 -9.88 3.70 18.29
CA ASP A 155 -10.14 2.27 18.26
C ASP A 155 -9.54 1.69 16.98
N LEU A 156 -8.54 0.83 17.14
CA LEU A 156 -7.72 0.28 16.07
C LEU A 156 -7.66 -1.24 16.21
N SER A 157 -7.66 -1.96 15.11
CA SER A 157 -7.41 -3.40 15.13
C SER A 157 -6.02 -3.72 15.67
N ALA A 158 -5.85 -4.95 16.17
CA ALA A 158 -4.56 -5.44 16.62
C ALA A 158 -3.47 -5.32 15.53
N SER A 159 -3.84 -5.59 14.27
CA SER A 159 -2.95 -5.47 13.12
C SER A 159 -2.46 -4.03 12.93
N THR A 160 -3.35 -3.04 12.98
CA THR A 160 -2.98 -1.62 12.85
C THR A 160 -2.14 -1.15 14.04
N ARG A 161 -2.54 -1.49 15.27
CA ARG A 161 -1.75 -1.16 16.48
C ARG A 161 -0.32 -1.71 16.38
N ARG A 162 -0.17 -2.93 15.86
CA ARG A 162 1.12 -3.58 15.68
C ARG A 162 2.00 -2.91 14.64
N LEU A 163 1.44 -2.49 13.50
CA LEU A 163 2.18 -1.69 12.52
C LEU A 163 2.68 -0.38 13.13
N ILE A 164 1.85 0.29 13.93
CA ILE A 164 2.25 1.53 14.61
C ILE A 164 3.37 1.26 15.62
N LEU A 165 3.28 0.20 16.42
CA LEU A 165 4.35 -0.19 17.35
C LEU A 165 5.66 -0.48 16.60
N GLN A 166 5.60 -1.21 15.49
CA GLN A 166 6.76 -1.48 14.65
C GLN A 166 7.40 -0.20 14.11
N ALA A 167 6.60 0.72 13.57
CA ALA A 167 7.08 2.01 13.09
C ALA A 167 7.74 2.83 14.22
N ASN A 168 7.20 2.75 15.44
CA ASN A 168 7.77 3.42 16.62
C ASN A 168 9.12 2.83 17.03
N ASP A 169 9.24 1.51 17.07
CA ASP A 169 10.49 0.84 17.43
C ASP A 169 11.58 1.12 16.38
N LEU A 170 11.21 1.12 15.10
CA LEU A 170 12.09 1.53 14.02
C LEU A 170 12.54 2.99 14.19
N TRP A 171 11.62 3.92 14.46
CA TRP A 171 11.94 5.34 14.70
C TRP A 171 12.91 5.55 15.86
N MET A 172 12.66 4.91 17.01
CA MET A 172 13.52 5.03 18.20
C MET A 172 14.97 4.62 17.93
N ASN A 173 15.17 3.73 16.95
CA ASN A 173 16.48 3.22 16.55
C ASN A 173 16.99 3.85 15.24
N GLY A 174 16.38 4.96 14.79
CA GLY A 174 16.78 5.70 13.59
C GLY A 174 16.59 4.93 12.28
N TRP A 175 15.64 3.98 12.25
CA TRP A 175 15.45 2.99 11.17
C TRP A 175 16.72 2.23 10.79
N ASN A 176 17.69 2.12 11.71
CA ASN A 176 18.83 1.25 11.52
C ASN A 176 18.57 -0.09 12.20
N LEU A 177 18.41 -1.14 11.41
CA LEU A 177 18.14 -2.49 11.90
C LEU A 177 19.25 -3.03 12.81
N GLU A 178 20.49 -2.59 12.63
CA GLU A 178 21.63 -3.00 13.47
C GLU A 178 21.52 -2.48 14.91
N ASN A 179 20.77 -1.38 15.11
CA ASN A 179 20.56 -0.79 16.43
C ASN A 179 19.39 -1.45 17.17
N ILE A 180 18.58 -2.29 16.49
CA ILE A 180 17.35 -2.84 17.07
C ILE A 180 17.66 -4.13 17.82
N PRO A 181 17.23 -4.26 19.10
CA PRO A 181 17.36 -5.50 19.85
C PRO A 181 16.72 -6.70 19.13
N GLU A 182 17.39 -7.84 19.15
CA GLU A 182 16.94 -9.07 18.48
C GLU A 182 15.54 -9.53 18.93
N CYS A 183 15.19 -9.33 20.20
CA CYS A 183 13.87 -9.67 20.72
C CYS A 183 12.74 -8.89 20.02
N ILE A 184 12.99 -7.63 19.64
CA ILE A 184 12.04 -6.80 18.90
C ILE A 184 11.94 -7.29 17.45
N LEU A 185 13.06 -7.61 16.81
CA LEU A 185 13.08 -8.17 15.45
C LEU A 185 12.30 -9.49 15.38
N ASN A 186 12.52 -10.39 16.35
CA ASN A 186 11.83 -11.67 16.44
C ASN A 186 10.33 -11.51 16.70
N PHE A 187 9.92 -10.55 17.53
CA PHE A 187 8.51 -10.23 17.75
C PHE A 187 7.81 -9.84 16.43
N TYR A 188 8.49 -9.11 15.55
CA TYR A 188 7.91 -8.73 14.26
C TYR A 188 7.93 -9.87 13.22
N ALA A 189 8.99 -10.67 13.17
CA ALA A 189 9.15 -11.79 12.25
C ALA A 189 8.09 -12.88 12.45
N ASN A 190 7.90 -13.35 13.69
CA ASN A 190 7.08 -14.55 13.98
C ASN A 190 5.60 -14.45 13.59
N ASN A 191 5.07 -13.24 13.48
CA ASN A 191 3.66 -13.05 13.16
C ASN A 191 3.43 -12.73 11.66
N ASN A 192 4.49 -12.47 10.87
CA ASN A 192 4.32 -12.40 9.41
C ASN A 192 3.89 -13.78 8.86
N ASP A 193 4.29 -14.86 9.54
CA ASP A 193 3.85 -16.23 9.27
C ASP A 193 2.40 -16.48 9.72
N GLU A 194 1.96 -15.90 10.85
CA GLU A 194 0.58 -16.05 11.36
C GLU A 194 -0.47 -15.28 10.52
N LEU A 195 -0.09 -14.12 9.95
CA LEU A 195 -0.95 -13.34 9.05
C LEU A 195 -1.12 -14.02 7.67
N GLN A 196 -0.14 -14.81 7.22
CA GLN A 196 -0.28 -15.64 6.01
C GLN A 196 -1.17 -16.86 6.27
N GLN A 197 -1.04 -17.52 7.43
CA GLN A 197 -1.84 -18.70 7.79
C GLN A 197 -3.31 -18.39 8.06
N THR A 198 -3.64 -17.19 8.57
CA THR A 198 -5.04 -16.76 8.75
C THR A 198 -5.74 -16.42 7.44
N GLY A 199 -4.99 -15.96 6.42
CA GLY A 199 -5.50 -15.79 5.05
C GLY A 199 -5.85 -17.11 4.36
N GLU A 200 -4.96 -18.12 4.46
CA GLU A 200 -5.19 -19.46 3.89
C GLU A 200 -6.36 -20.19 4.56
N ASN A 201 -6.54 -20.02 5.88
CA ASN A 201 -7.66 -20.62 6.61
C ASN A 201 -9.00 -19.96 6.28
N TYR A 202 -9.01 -18.67 5.92
CA TYR A 202 -10.22 -17.98 5.45
C TYR A 202 -10.61 -18.43 4.03
N GLU A 203 -9.64 -18.63 3.13
CA GLU A 203 -9.91 -19.17 1.78
C GLU A 203 -10.41 -20.62 1.81
N ARG A 204 -9.89 -21.47 2.72
CA ARG A 204 -10.42 -22.82 2.95
C ARG A 204 -11.85 -22.81 3.50
N ALA A 205 -12.16 -21.92 4.43
CA ALA A 205 -13.52 -21.79 4.98
C ALA A 205 -14.56 -21.28 3.97
N VAL A 206 -14.12 -20.51 2.96
CA VAL A 206 -14.99 -20.02 1.88
C VAL A 206 -15.18 -21.07 0.78
N THR A 207 -14.14 -21.86 0.46
CA THR A 207 -14.24 -22.97 -0.50
C THR A 207 -15.08 -24.14 0.04
N GLU A 208 -14.97 -24.48 1.32
CA GLU A 208 -15.81 -25.53 1.94
C GLU A 208 -17.30 -25.17 2.04
N LYS A 209 -17.64 -23.88 2.15
CA LYS A 209 -19.04 -23.40 2.10
C LYS A 209 -19.61 -23.40 0.68
N SER A 210 -18.77 -23.22 -0.34
CA SER A 210 -19.19 -23.25 -1.75
C SER A 210 -19.48 -24.67 -2.25
N ASP A 211 -18.74 -25.68 -1.76
CA ASP A 211 -18.95 -27.08 -2.13
C ASP A 211 -20.17 -27.73 -1.43
N ASN A 212 -20.51 -27.29 -0.21
CA ASN A 212 -21.75 -27.75 0.44
C ASN A 212 -23.02 -27.08 -0.11
N GLY A 213 -22.91 -25.95 -0.81
CA GLY A 213 -24.04 -25.27 -1.45
C GLY A 213 -24.52 -25.92 -2.75
N HIS A 214 -23.68 -26.72 -3.42
CA HIS A 214 -24.01 -27.38 -4.69
C HIS A 214 -24.54 -28.82 -4.54
N ARG A 215 -24.42 -29.44 -3.35
CA ARG A 215 -24.95 -30.79 -3.10
C ARG A 215 -26.41 -30.86 -2.67
N ASN A 216 -26.99 -29.76 -2.17
CA ASN A 216 -28.37 -29.74 -1.65
C ASN A 216 -29.46 -29.24 -2.63
N LYS A 217 -29.16 -29.11 -3.93
CA LYS A 217 -30.17 -28.75 -4.96
C LYS A 217 -30.57 -29.87 -5.92
N LEU A 218 -30.17 -31.12 -5.65
CA LEU A 218 -30.52 -32.28 -6.46
C LEU A 218 -31.11 -33.41 -5.60
N SER A 219 -32.14 -33.14 -4.81
CA SER A 219 -33.01 -34.21 -4.25
C SER A 219 -34.26 -33.66 -3.54
N VAL A 220 -35.10 -32.86 -4.19
CA VAL A 220 -36.52 -32.73 -3.78
C VAL A 220 -37.38 -32.49 -5.02
N ASN A 221 -37.79 -33.57 -5.66
CA ASN A 221 -39.01 -33.63 -6.46
C ASN A 221 -39.55 -35.06 -6.28
N GLN A 222 -40.88 -35.18 -6.11
CA GLN A 222 -41.67 -36.33 -5.63
C GLN A 222 -41.79 -36.31 -4.10
N THR A 223 -42.94 -36.06 -3.46
CA THR A 223 -44.29 -36.55 -3.78
C THR A 223 -45.32 -35.67 -3.06
N GLU A 224 -46.23 -35.03 -3.80
CA GLU A 224 -47.53 -34.58 -3.26
C GLU A 224 -48.52 -35.73 -3.43
N ALA A 225 -49.05 -36.25 -2.33
CA ALA A 225 -50.33 -36.96 -2.27
C ALA A 225 -50.74 -37.12 -0.80
N GLU A 226 -51.86 -36.49 -0.43
CA GLU A 226 -52.92 -36.95 0.50
C GLU A 226 -52.49 -37.37 1.94
N THR A 227 -53.17 -37.03 3.04
CA THR A 227 -54.61 -37.05 3.31
C THR A 227 -54.87 -36.27 4.62
N VAL A 228 -56.09 -35.75 4.72
CA VAL A 228 -56.72 -35.17 5.92
C VAL A 228 -57.13 -36.29 6.89
N ILE A 229 -57.15 -35.93 8.19
CA ILE A 229 -57.57 -36.64 9.42
C ILE A 229 -56.44 -37.37 10.16
#